data_AF-A0A6J6YGN8-F1
#
_entry.id   AF-A0A6J6YGN8-F1
#
_cell.length_a   1.000
_cell.length_b   1.000
_cell.length_c   1.000
_cell.angle_alpha   90.00
_cell.angle_beta   90.00
_cell.angle_gamma   90.00
#
_symmetry.space_group_name_H-M   'P 1'
#
loop_
_entity.id
_entity.type
_entity.pdbx_description
1 polymer ?
#
loop_
_entity_poly.entity_id
_entity_poly.type
_entity_poly.pdbx_seq_one_letter_code
_entity_poly.pdbx_strand_id
1 'polypeptide(L)'
;MPGIDGLTAARQITADQLCAVLVLTAFSQRDLIEQARDSGALAYLVKPFQRSDLVPAIELAVGRFRELRALTEQTKSLEEQLETRKIVDRAKGILMDAHGLTEADAFAFVQKTAMRDRTTMRAVADGLIDGTLKPENP
;
A
#
# COMPACT_ATOMS: atom_id res chain seq x y z
N MET A 1 14.68 1.78 28.75
CA MET A 1 14.32 3.20 28.51
C MET A 1 13.25 3.57 29.53
N PRO A 2 13.27 4.78 30.13
CA PRO A 2 12.17 5.20 30.99
C PRO A 2 10.89 5.37 30.14
N GLY A 3 9.78 4.77 30.58
CA GLY A 3 8.45 4.91 29.94
C GLY A 3 8.02 3.73 29.05
N ILE A 4 8.80 3.38 28.02
CA ILE A 4 8.46 2.34 27.03
C ILE A 4 9.67 1.44 26.73
N ASP A 5 9.41 0.15 26.53
CA ASP A 5 10.43 -0.82 26.12
C ASP A 5 10.87 -0.57 24.66
N GLY A 6 12.15 -0.83 24.35
CA GLY A 6 12.71 -0.62 23.02
C GLY A 6 12.08 -1.46 21.93
N LEU A 7 11.57 -2.65 22.24
CA LEU A 7 10.85 -3.49 21.30
C LEU A 7 9.45 -2.93 21.00
N THR A 8 8.76 -2.44 22.03
CA THR A 8 7.48 -1.74 21.87
C THR A 8 7.64 -0.45 21.06
N ALA A 9 8.68 0.34 21.33
CA ALA A 9 9.01 1.51 20.51
C ALA A 9 9.33 1.13 19.06
N ALA A 10 10.13 0.07 18.86
CA ALA A 10 10.47 -0.42 17.54
C ALA A 10 9.22 -0.85 16.75
N ARG A 11 8.29 -1.58 17.38
CA ARG A 11 7.00 -1.96 16.77
C ARG A 11 6.19 -0.74 16.32
N GLN A 12 6.07 0.28 17.18
CA GLN A 12 5.37 1.53 16.84
C GLN A 12 6.00 2.25 15.66
N ILE A 13 7.34 2.36 15.62
CA ILE A 13 8.06 3.01 14.52
C ILE A 13 7.88 2.22 13.21
N THR A 14 7.87 0.89 13.28
CA THR A 14 7.70 0.03 12.10
C THR A 14 6.26 -0.04 11.59
N ALA A 15 5.25 0.35 12.38
CA ALA A 15 3.84 0.25 11.99
C ALA A 15 3.52 1.07 10.74
N ASP A 16 4.05 2.31 10.67
CA ASP A 16 3.91 3.19 9.50
C ASP A 16 4.95 2.87 8.40
N GLN A 17 5.81 1.88 8.67
CA GLN A 17 6.92 1.44 7.83
C GLN A 17 7.83 2.61 7.40
N LEU A 18 8.01 3.68 8.17
CA LEU A 18 8.70 4.88 7.69
C LEU A 18 10.21 4.70 7.50
N CYS A 19 10.82 3.77 8.22
CA CYS A 19 12.25 3.53 8.15
C CYS A 19 12.63 2.09 8.53
N ALA A 20 13.89 1.74 8.26
CA ALA A 20 14.51 0.52 8.77
C ALA A 20 14.83 0.67 10.26
N VAL A 21 14.57 -0.38 11.05
CA VAL A 21 14.83 -0.38 12.49
C VAL A 21 15.77 -1.54 12.85
N LEU A 22 16.86 -1.20 13.55
CA LEU A 22 17.81 -2.15 14.12
C LEU A 22 17.74 -2.10 15.64
N VAL A 23 17.36 -3.20 16.27
CA VAL A 23 17.22 -3.31 17.73
C VAL A 23 18.51 -3.86 18.34
N LEU A 24 19.11 -3.11 19.27
CA LEU A 24 20.27 -3.58 20.03
C LEU A 24 19.81 -4.33 21.28
N THR A 25 20.21 -5.60 21.42
CA THR A 25 19.68 -6.49 22.45
C THR A 25 20.75 -7.15 23.31
N ALA A 26 20.38 -7.68 24.47
CA ALA A 26 21.25 -8.57 25.27
C ALA A 26 20.96 -10.04 24.92
N PHE A 27 21.92 -10.93 25.21
CA PHE A 27 21.83 -12.34 24.85
C PHE A 27 20.55 -13.06 25.34
N SER A 28 20.03 -12.67 26.50
CA SER A 28 18.84 -13.24 27.13
C SER A 28 17.49 -12.85 26.51
N GLN A 29 17.49 -11.98 25.49
CA GLN A 29 16.26 -11.46 24.88
C GLN A 29 16.02 -12.00 23.46
N ARG A 30 16.83 -12.97 22.98
CA ARG A 30 16.65 -13.55 21.63
C ARG A 30 15.24 -14.09 21.40
N ASP A 31 14.70 -14.85 22.35
CA ASP A 31 13.37 -15.47 22.22
C ASP A 31 12.25 -14.43 22.15
N LEU A 32 12.38 -13.33 22.90
CA LEU A 32 11.45 -12.18 22.85
C LEU A 32 11.52 -11.41 21.53
N ILE A 33 12.67 -11.42 20.85
CA ILE A 33 12.86 -10.76 19.56
C ILE A 33 12.35 -11.63 18.41
N GLU A 34 12.55 -12.95 18.49
CA GLU A 34 11.99 -13.87 17.51
C GLU A 34 10.46 -13.81 17.50
N GLN A 35 9.84 -13.73 18.68
CA GLN A 35 8.38 -13.56 18.83
C GLN A 35 7.86 -12.21 18.34
N ALA A 36 8.71 -11.18 18.23
CA ALA A 36 8.32 -9.85 17.78
C ALA A 36 8.71 -9.55 16.33
N ARG A 37 9.27 -10.53 15.62
CA ARG A 37 9.60 -10.45 14.21
C ARG A 37 8.36 -10.33 13.31
N ASP A 38 7.17 -10.50 13.89
CA ASP A 38 5.86 -10.42 13.25
C ASP A 38 5.51 -9.04 12.67
N SER A 39 6.19 -7.96 13.09
CA SER A 39 6.00 -6.62 12.49
C SER A 39 6.91 -6.35 11.28
N GLY A 40 7.62 -7.37 10.78
CA GLY A 40 8.29 -7.38 9.48
C GLY A 40 9.62 -6.60 9.39
N ALA A 41 9.76 -5.44 10.02
CA ALA A 41 10.87 -4.52 9.75
C ALA A 41 11.91 -4.40 10.87
N LEU A 42 12.12 -5.47 11.65
CA LEU A 42 13.08 -5.50 12.75
C LEU A 42 14.28 -6.40 12.42
N ALA A 43 15.44 -5.78 12.24
CA ALA A 43 16.72 -6.48 12.43
C ALA A 43 17.16 -6.31 13.89
N TYR A 44 18.02 -7.19 14.38
CA TYR A 44 18.59 -7.06 15.72
C TYR A 44 20.09 -7.35 15.75
N LEU A 45 20.77 -6.75 16.73
CA LEU A 45 22.19 -6.96 16.99
C LEU A 45 22.42 -7.19 18.49
N VAL A 46 23.05 -8.31 18.83
CA VAL A 46 23.28 -8.74 20.21
C VAL A 46 24.54 -8.07 20.77
N LYS A 47 24.48 -7.62 22.02
CA LYS A 47 25.63 -7.07 22.77
C LYS A 47 26.40 -8.18 23.51
N PRO A 48 27.72 -8.03 23.67
CA PRO A 48 28.56 -6.96 23.09
C PRO A 48 28.80 -7.18 21.59
N PHE A 49 28.80 -6.10 20.81
CA PHE A 49 29.12 -6.13 19.38
C PHE A 49 30.32 -5.21 19.08
N GLN A 50 31.04 -5.52 18.01
CA GLN A 50 32.12 -4.70 17.48
C GLN A 50 31.60 -3.81 16.35
N ARG A 51 32.36 -2.77 15.98
CA ARG A 51 31.98 -1.89 14.86
C ARG A 51 31.84 -2.64 13.54
N SER A 52 32.61 -3.72 13.36
CA SER A 52 32.52 -4.63 12.21
C SER A 52 31.18 -5.35 12.11
N ASP A 53 30.47 -5.55 13.23
CA ASP A 53 29.18 -6.24 13.26
C ASP A 53 28.02 -5.29 12.96
N LEU A 54 28.22 -3.99 13.19
CA LEU A 54 27.18 -2.97 13.07
C LEU A 54 26.82 -2.68 11.61
N VAL A 55 27.81 -2.54 10.73
CA VAL A 55 27.57 -2.22 9.32
C VAL A 55 26.74 -3.31 8.63
N PRO A 56 27.10 -4.61 8.72
CA PRO A 56 26.27 -5.68 8.14
C PRO A 56 24.86 -5.75 8.73
N ALA A 57 24.72 -5.47 10.04
CA ALA A 57 23.41 -5.46 10.69
C ALA A 57 22.50 -4.33 10.17
N ILE A 58 23.07 -3.15 9.91
CA ILE A 58 22.35 -2.03 9.29
C ILE A 58 21.97 -2.36 7.85
N GLU A 59 22.90 -2.90 7.06
CA GLU A 59 22.62 -3.30 5.67
C GLU A 59 21.50 -4.32 5.58
N LEU A 60 21.49 -5.32 6.49
CA LEU A 60 20.40 -6.27 6.61
C LEU A 60 19.07 -5.59 6.93
N ALA A 61 19.05 -4.67 7.91
CA ALA A 61 17.84 -3.93 8.28
C ALA A 61 17.28 -3.12 7.09
N VAL A 62 18.16 -2.44 6.34
CA VAL A 62 17.80 -1.66 5.15
C VAL A 62 17.30 -2.55 4.03
N GLY A 63 17.93 -3.71 3.81
CA GLY A 63 17.48 -4.70 2.82
C GLY A 63 16.05 -5.18 3.10
N ARG A 64 15.79 -5.60 4.34
CA ARG A 64 14.45 -6.00 4.79
C ARG A 64 13.41 -4.90 4.65
N PHE A 65 13.80 -3.68 5.00
CA PHE A 65 12.94 -2.53 4.85
C PHE A 65 12.51 -2.30 3.39
N ARG A 66 13.46 -2.37 2.45
CA ARG A 66 13.19 -2.20 1.01
C ARG A 66 12.29 -3.30 0.47
N GLU A 67 12.55 -4.55 0.86
CA GLU A 67 11.71 -5.70 0.49
C GLU A 67 10.25 -5.46 0.92
N LEU A 68 10.04 -5.13 2.20
CA LEU A 68 8.70 -4.88 2.71
C LEU A 68 8.01 -3.70 2.05
N ARG A 69 8.71 -2.58 1.85
CA ARG A 69 8.14 -1.42 1.17
C ARG A 69 7.72 -1.76 -0.26
N ALA A 70 8.53 -2.54 -0.99
CA ALA A 70 8.18 -2.99 -2.33
C ALA A 70 6.93 -3.88 -2.33
N LEU A 71 6.83 -4.82 -1.38
CA LEU A 71 5.66 -5.69 -1.24
C LEU A 71 4.40 -4.87 -0.91
N THR A 72 4.48 -3.97 0.07
CA THR A 72 3.34 -3.13 0.47
C THR A 72 2.87 -2.24 -0.68
N GLU A 73 3.78 -1.64 -1.44
CA GLU A 73 3.42 -0.82 -2.60
C GLU A 73 2.77 -1.66 -3.71
N GLN A 74 3.24 -2.89 -3.94
CA GLN A 74 2.59 -3.82 -4.86
C GLN A 74 1.16 -4.13 -4.41
N THR A 75 0.96 -4.54 -3.15
CA THR A 75 -0.38 -4.83 -2.62
C THR A 75 -1.31 -3.64 -2.79
N LYS A 76 -0.85 -2.43 -2.42
CA LYS A 76 -1.63 -1.20 -2.58
C LYS A 76 -2.00 -0.93 -4.04
N SER A 77 -1.05 -1.08 -4.96
CA SER A 77 -1.30 -0.88 -6.39
C SER A 77 -2.34 -1.88 -6.93
N LEU A 78 -2.26 -3.15 -6.54
CA LEU A 78 -3.26 -4.16 -6.91
C LEU A 78 -4.64 -3.85 -6.34
N GLU A 79 -4.72 -3.44 -5.07
CA GLU A 79 -5.99 -3.03 -4.43
C GLU A 79 -6.61 -1.84 -5.17
N GLU A 80 -5.80 -0.82 -5.50
CA GLU A 80 -6.25 0.34 -6.26
C GLU A 80 -6.77 -0.02 -7.66
N GLN A 81 -6.14 -0.99 -8.34
CA GLN A 81 -6.59 -1.49 -9.64
C GLN A 81 -7.93 -2.24 -9.53
N LEU A 82 -8.09 -3.10 -8.52
CA LEU A 82 -9.33 -3.83 -8.27
C LEU A 82 -10.49 -2.88 -7.95
N GLU A 83 -10.25 -1.89 -7.09
CA GLU A 83 -11.26 -0.88 -6.78
C GLU A 83 -11.59 -0.03 -8.01
N THR A 84 -10.61 0.33 -8.84
CA THR A 84 -10.86 1.06 -10.10
C THR A 84 -11.78 0.25 -11.00
N ARG A 85 -11.53 -1.05 -11.13
CA ARG A 85 -12.35 -1.95 -11.94
C ARG A 85 -13.79 -2.01 -11.43
N LYS A 86 -14.00 -2.16 -10.11
CA LYS A 86 -15.35 -2.18 -9.51
C LYS A 86 -16.12 -0.91 -9.82
N ILE A 87 -15.47 0.25 -9.67
CA ILE A 87 -16.08 1.57 -9.92
C ILE A 87 -16.44 1.73 -11.40
N VAL A 88 -15.53 1.37 -12.32
CA VAL A 88 -15.79 1.43 -13.77
C VAL A 88 -16.92 0.48 -14.17
N ASP A 89 -16.93 -0.75 -13.65
CA ASP A 89 -18.00 -1.72 -13.92
C ASP A 89 -19.36 -1.23 -13.42
N ARG A 90 -19.40 -0.59 -12.25
CA ARG A 90 -20.61 0.05 -11.72
C ARG A 90 -21.10 1.20 -12.60
N ALA A 91 -20.21 2.07 -13.06
CA ALA A 91 -20.56 3.17 -13.96
C ALA A 91 -21.08 2.67 -15.31
N LYS A 92 -20.48 1.59 -15.86
CA LYS A 92 -21.02 0.92 -17.06
C LYS A 92 -22.45 0.44 -16.84
N GLY A 93 -22.74 -0.20 -15.70
CA GLY A 93 -24.09 -0.64 -15.35
C GLY A 93 -25.11 0.49 -15.38
N ILE A 94 -24.77 1.65 -14.80
CA ILE A 94 -25.63 2.85 -14.85
C ILE A 94 -25.88 3.31 -16.29
N LEU A 95 -24.83 3.34 -17.12
CA LEU A 95 -24.95 3.72 -18.53
C LEU A 95 -25.83 2.75 -19.32
N MET A 96 -25.72 1.44 -19.04
CA MET A 96 -26.53 0.42 -19.67
C MET A 96 -28.01 0.56 -19.26
N ASP A 97 -28.27 0.70 -17.96
CA ASP A 97 -29.63 0.75 -17.41
C ASP A 97 -30.36 2.07 -17.74
N ALA A 98 -29.67 3.21 -17.64
CA ALA A 98 -30.28 4.53 -17.80
C ALA A 98 -30.26 5.05 -19.25
N HIS A 99 -29.29 4.62 -20.06
CA HIS A 99 -29.11 5.11 -21.43
C HIS A 99 -29.19 4.01 -22.50
N GLY A 100 -29.47 2.75 -22.10
CA GLY A 100 -29.66 1.65 -23.04
C GLY A 100 -28.40 1.27 -23.82
N LEU A 101 -27.21 1.66 -23.34
CA LEU A 101 -25.95 1.36 -24.00
C LEU A 101 -25.61 -0.13 -23.86
N THR A 102 -24.90 -0.67 -24.85
CA THR A 102 -24.25 -1.98 -24.68
C THR A 102 -23.05 -1.85 -23.72
N GLU A 103 -22.57 -2.96 -23.16
CA GLU A 103 -21.38 -2.91 -22.31
C GLU A 103 -20.16 -2.33 -23.06
N ALA A 104 -20.01 -2.67 -24.34
CA ALA A 104 -18.93 -2.17 -25.19
C ALA A 104 -19.04 -0.65 -25.40
N ASP A 105 -20.24 -0.14 -25.65
CA ASP A 105 -20.48 1.30 -25.85
C ASP A 105 -20.31 2.07 -24.54
N ALA A 106 -20.77 1.52 -23.42
CA ALA A 106 -20.59 2.10 -22.09
C ALA A 106 -19.10 2.21 -21.72
N PHE A 107 -18.32 1.15 -21.97
CA PHE A 107 -16.87 1.19 -21.75
C PHE A 107 -16.19 2.21 -22.67
N ALA A 108 -16.54 2.24 -23.95
CA ALA A 108 -16.01 3.20 -24.91
C ALA A 108 -16.36 4.65 -24.53
N PHE A 109 -17.56 4.89 -23.98
CA PHE A 109 -17.96 6.20 -23.47
C PHE A 109 -17.06 6.66 -22.32
N VAL A 110 -16.86 5.81 -21.31
CA VAL A 110 -16.00 6.13 -20.15
C VAL A 110 -14.56 6.42 -20.62
N GLN A 111 -14.03 5.59 -21.50
CA GLN A 111 -12.68 5.74 -22.04
C GLN A 111 -12.52 7.04 -22.84
N LYS A 112 -13.43 7.33 -23.78
CA LYS A 112 -13.39 8.55 -24.61
C LYS A 112 -13.54 9.81 -23.77
N THR A 113 -14.43 9.78 -22.78
CA THR A 113 -14.65 10.90 -21.85
C THR A 113 -13.40 11.17 -21.03
N ALA A 114 -12.75 10.12 -20.50
CA ALA A 114 -11.50 10.26 -19.77
C ALA A 114 -10.40 10.88 -20.63
N MET A 115 -10.31 10.49 -21.91
CA MET A 115 -9.35 11.07 -22.86
C MET A 115 -9.66 12.54 -23.19
N ARG A 116 -10.93 12.87 -23.45
CA ARG A 116 -11.39 14.23 -23.76
C ARG A 116 -11.12 15.19 -22.59
N ASP A 117 -11.42 14.72 -21.38
CA ASP A 117 -11.36 15.53 -20.17
C ASP A 117 -9.97 15.43 -19.49
N ARG A 118 -9.04 14.69 -20.10
CA ARG A 118 -7.65 14.45 -19.65
C ARG A 118 -7.59 13.99 -18.19
N THR A 119 -8.50 13.11 -17.83
CA THR A 119 -8.64 12.55 -16.48
C THR A 119 -8.57 11.02 -16.51
N THR A 120 -8.68 10.39 -15.35
CA THR A 120 -8.66 8.92 -15.24
C THR A 120 -10.05 8.33 -15.50
N MET A 121 -10.10 7.07 -15.96
CA MET A 121 -11.38 6.35 -16.10
C MET A 121 -12.13 6.23 -14.77
N ARG A 122 -11.41 6.11 -13.64
CA ARG A 122 -12.00 6.14 -12.30
C ARG A 122 -12.76 7.44 -12.07
N ALA A 123 -12.12 8.59 -12.31
CA ALA A 123 -12.75 9.89 -12.07
C ALA A 123 -14.02 10.10 -12.91
N VAL A 124 -14.02 9.64 -14.17
CA VAL A 124 -15.23 9.66 -15.02
C VAL A 124 -16.31 8.75 -14.45
N ALA A 125 -15.94 7.54 -14.04
CA ALA A 125 -16.87 6.57 -13.47
C ALA A 125 -17.47 7.07 -12.15
N ASP A 126 -16.68 7.68 -11.27
CA ASP A 126 -17.18 8.36 -10.06
C ASP A 126 -18.14 9.50 -10.43
N GLY A 127 -17.79 10.32 -11.42
CA GLY A 127 -18.69 11.39 -11.90
C GLY A 127 -20.03 10.89 -12.44
N LEU A 128 -20.03 9.73 -13.11
CA LEU A 128 -21.24 9.04 -13.57
C LEU A 128 -22.07 8.49 -12.40
N ILE A 129 -21.41 7.89 -11.40
CA ILE A 129 -22.06 7.33 -10.21
C ILE A 129 -22.70 8.43 -9.37
N ASP A 130 -22.01 9.56 -9.21
CA ASP A 130 -22.48 10.71 -8.42
C ASP A 130 -23.43 11.62 -9.23
N GLY A 131 -23.63 11.32 -10.52
CA GLY A 131 -24.56 12.02 -11.41
C GLY A 131 -24.09 13.41 -11.86
N THR A 132 -22.84 13.77 -11.59
CA THR A 132 -22.20 15.03 -12.04
C THR A 132 -21.80 14.98 -13.50
N LEU A 133 -21.58 13.78 -14.04
CA LEU A 133 -21.35 13.52 -15.45
C LEU A 133 -22.54 12.74 -15.99
N LYS A 134 -23.09 13.20 -17.12
CA LYS A 134 -24.18 12.52 -17.83
C LYS A 134 -23.83 12.37 -19.30
N PRO A 135 -24.14 11.23 -19.92
CA PRO A 135 -24.09 11.11 -21.36
C PRO A 135 -24.99 12.17 -22.00
N GLU A 136 -24.47 12.85 -23.01
CA GLU A 136 -25.33 13.61 -23.92
C GLU A 136 -26.22 12.59 -24.65
N ASN A 137 -27.54 12.80 -24.63
CA ASN A 137 -28.47 11.94 -25.35
C ASN A 137 -28.13 11.98 -26.86
N PRO A 138 -28.19 10.85 -27.57
CA PRO A 138 -28.22 10.87 -29.03
C PRO A 138 -29.48 11.58 -29.55
#